data_AF-A0A9D6NI99-F1
#
_entry.id   AF-A0A9D6NI99-F1
#
_cell.length_a   1.000
_cell.length_b   1.000
_cell.length_c   1.000
_cell.angle_alpha   90.00
_cell.angle_beta   90.00
_cell.angle_gamma   90.00
#
_symmetry.space_group_name_H-M   'P 1'
#
loop_
_entity.id
_entity.type
_entity.pdbx_description
1 polymer ?
#
loop_
_entity_poly.entity_id
_entity_poly.type
_entity_poly.pdbx_seq_one_letter_code
_entity_poly.pdbx_strand_id
1 'polypeptide(L)'
;MEPKRNGDLPQEVTITRLLYRRLEEEDCLRPGDRQSIAYRISEIMVAAKNLYTESLPRLLQQSPGEQVYSAFEELAGLRMVLLHLHDLIGDFEDEFMDAMTHQREADGTTPDLSGTPESEDEEEQ
;
A
#
# COMPACT_ATOMS: atom_id res chain seq x y z
N MET A 1 -2.41 26.77 -32.48
CA MET A 1 -2.27 25.31 -32.24
C MET A 1 -1.73 25.16 -30.84
N GLU A 2 -2.58 24.85 -29.87
CA GLU A 2 -2.15 24.47 -28.53
C GLU A 2 -1.58 23.03 -28.59
N PRO A 3 -0.50 22.72 -27.86
CA PRO A 3 0.00 21.36 -27.83
C PRO A 3 -1.02 20.48 -27.12
N LYS A 4 -1.41 19.37 -27.75
CA LYS A 4 -2.20 18.31 -27.12
C LYS A 4 -1.49 17.90 -25.83
N ARG A 5 -2.10 18.15 -24.66
CA ARG A 5 -1.64 17.59 -23.39
C ARG A 5 -1.56 16.07 -23.58
N ASN A 6 -0.39 15.52 -23.26
CA ASN A 6 -0.10 14.09 -23.25
C ASN A 6 -1.32 13.31 -22.75
N GLY A 7 -1.69 12.23 -23.45
CA GLY A 7 -2.79 11.36 -23.04
C GLY A 7 -2.65 11.01 -21.56
N ASP A 8 -3.75 11.15 -20.82
CA ASP A 8 -3.79 10.90 -19.38
C ASP A 8 -3.14 9.55 -19.08
N LEU A 9 -2.01 9.59 -18.38
CA LEU A 9 -1.37 8.38 -17.88
C LEU A 9 -2.34 7.71 -16.91
N PRO A 10 -2.33 6.36 -16.79
CA PRO A 10 -3.09 5.67 -15.76
C PRO A 10 -2.83 6.30 -14.39
N GLN A 11 -3.87 6.41 -13.57
CA GLN A 11 -3.78 7.12 -12.28
C GLN A 11 -2.72 6.48 -11.38
N GLU A 12 -2.60 5.15 -11.44
CA GLU A 12 -1.54 4.38 -10.79
C GLU A 12 -0.17 4.95 -11.14
N VAL A 13 0.15 5.05 -12.43
CA VAL A 13 1.45 5.52 -12.94
C VAL A 13 1.78 6.93 -12.47
N THR A 14 0.77 7.80 -12.41
CA THR A 14 0.95 9.19 -11.94
C THR A 14 1.26 9.22 -10.45
N ILE A 15 0.49 8.49 -9.63
CA ILE A 15 0.68 8.42 -8.17
C ILE A 15 2.03 7.77 -7.84
N THR A 16 2.37 6.64 -8.47
CA THR A 16 3.65 5.95 -8.27
C THR A 16 4.81 6.90 -8.52
N ARG A 17 4.80 7.68 -9.61
CA ARG A 17 5.88 8.61 -9.93
C ARG A 17 6.05 9.72 -8.89
N LEU A 18 4.94 10.26 -8.39
CA LEU A 18 4.97 11.31 -7.36
C LEU A 18 5.51 10.77 -6.04
N LEU A 19 5.07 9.58 -5.63
CA LEU A 19 5.53 8.94 -4.41
C LEU A 19 7.01 8.53 -4.51
N TYR A 20 7.40 7.88 -5.61
CA TYR A 20 8.79 7.50 -5.85
C TYR A 20 9.73 8.70 -5.74
N ARG A 21 9.37 9.80 -6.40
CA ARG A 21 10.17 11.04 -6.35
C ARG A 21 10.29 11.58 -4.93
N ARG A 22 9.21 11.55 -4.14
CA ARG A 22 9.26 11.96 -2.74
C ARG A 22 10.18 11.07 -1.90
N LEU A 23 10.06 9.75 -2.05
CA LEU A 23 10.92 8.78 -1.35
C LEU A 23 12.40 8.91 -1.74
N GLU A 24 12.66 9.32 -2.99
CA GLU A 24 14.00 9.64 -3.48
C GLU A 24 14.54 10.95 -2.88
N GLU A 25 13.72 12.01 -2.83
CA GLU A 25 14.09 13.31 -2.25
C GLU A 25 14.33 13.22 -0.73
N GLU A 26 13.61 12.35 -0.02
CA GLU A 26 13.73 12.14 1.43
C GLU A 26 14.78 11.06 1.81
N ASP A 27 15.35 10.34 0.83
CA ASP A 27 16.37 9.29 1.02
C ASP A 27 16.02 8.23 2.09
N CYS A 28 14.74 7.84 2.19
CA CYS A 28 14.21 7.09 3.33
C CYS A 28 14.24 5.55 3.19
N LEU A 29 14.55 5.04 2.00
CA LEU A 29 14.63 3.60 1.65
C LEU A 29 15.73 3.38 0.61
N ARG A 30 16.17 2.15 0.36
CA ARG A 30 17.10 1.87 -0.74
C ARG A 30 16.46 2.17 -2.11
N PRO A 31 17.24 2.59 -3.12
CA PRO A 31 16.71 2.92 -4.45
C PRO A 31 15.83 1.83 -5.09
N GLY A 32 16.16 0.55 -4.88
CA GLY A 32 15.38 -0.58 -5.39
C GLY A 32 14.00 -0.71 -4.75
N ASP A 33 13.90 -0.45 -3.44
CA ASP A 33 12.66 -0.64 -2.68
C ASP A 33 11.67 0.53 -2.89
N ARG A 34 12.18 1.75 -3.14
CA ARG A 34 11.35 2.95 -3.34
C ARG A 34 10.27 2.78 -4.41
N GLN A 35 10.64 2.16 -5.53
CA GLN A 35 9.73 2.01 -6.66
C GLN A 35 8.61 1.02 -6.34
N SER A 36 8.95 -0.08 -5.69
CA SER A 36 8.00 -1.10 -5.25
C SER A 36 6.99 -0.55 -4.26
N ILE A 37 7.47 0.11 -3.22
CA ILE A 37 6.61 0.74 -2.20
C ILE A 37 5.70 1.80 -2.81
N ALA A 38 6.24 2.65 -3.69
CA ALA A 38 5.44 3.66 -4.38
C ALA A 38 4.34 3.03 -5.26
N TYR A 39 4.62 1.87 -5.88
CA TYR A 39 3.66 1.15 -6.69
C TYR A 39 2.54 0.56 -5.83
N ARG A 40 2.86 -0.12 -4.72
CA ARG A 40 1.85 -0.69 -3.80
C ARG A 40 0.92 0.35 -3.20
N ILE A 41 1.47 1.48 -2.76
CA ILE A 41 0.64 2.58 -2.26
C ILE A 41 -0.30 3.08 -3.37
N SER A 42 0.16 3.15 -4.62
CA SER A 42 -0.68 3.57 -5.73
C SER A 42 -1.83 2.60 -6.04
N GLU A 43 -1.60 1.29 -5.93
CA GLU A 43 -2.65 0.27 -6.08
C GLU A 43 -3.73 0.43 -5.01
N ILE A 44 -3.32 0.57 -3.73
CA ILE A 44 -4.23 0.80 -2.61
C ILE A 44 -5.04 2.09 -2.81
N MET A 45 -4.38 3.18 -3.23
CA MET A 45 -5.06 4.46 -3.46
C MET A 45 -6.12 4.37 -4.56
N VAL A 46 -5.82 3.71 -5.68
CA VAL A 46 -6.79 3.52 -6.76
C VAL A 46 -7.94 2.60 -6.32
N ALA A 47 -7.65 1.50 -5.64
CA ALA A 47 -8.67 0.60 -5.11
C ALA A 47 -9.59 1.31 -4.10
N ALA A 48 -9.03 2.10 -3.18
CA ALA A 48 -9.79 2.89 -2.21
C ALA A 48 -10.65 3.98 -2.88
N LYS A 49 -10.12 4.63 -3.92
CA LYS A 49 -10.89 5.58 -4.72
C LYS A 49 -12.09 4.88 -5.37
N ASN A 50 -11.88 3.76 -6.06
CA ASN A 50 -12.96 3.03 -6.72
C ASN A 50 -14.00 2.50 -5.73
N LEU A 51 -13.56 2.07 -4.53
CA LEU A 51 -14.46 1.72 -3.44
C LEU A 51 -15.40 2.90 -3.09
N TYR A 52 -14.84 4.10 -2.91
CA TYR A 52 -15.59 5.29 -2.52
C TYR A 52 -16.44 5.88 -3.66
N THR A 53 -15.95 5.88 -4.90
CA THR A 53 -16.60 6.56 -6.02
C THR A 53 -17.53 5.67 -6.83
N GLU A 54 -17.42 4.34 -6.71
CA GLU A 54 -18.20 3.40 -7.53
C GLU A 54 -18.91 2.33 -6.71
N SER A 55 -18.18 1.59 -5.85
CA SER A 55 -18.74 0.42 -5.15
C SER A 55 -19.71 0.81 -4.03
N LEU A 56 -19.32 1.73 -3.14
CA LEU A 56 -20.20 2.20 -2.05
C LEU A 56 -21.42 2.98 -2.58
N PRO A 57 -21.29 3.89 -3.56
CA PRO A 57 -22.45 4.62 -4.09
C PRO A 57 -23.53 3.70 -4.67
N ARG A 58 -23.17 2.58 -5.30
CA ARG A 58 -24.14 1.59 -5.81
C ARG A 58 -25.03 1.03 -4.70
N LEU A 59 -24.46 0.73 -3.52
CA LEU A 59 -25.21 0.28 -2.35
C LEU A 59 -26.12 1.33 -1.74
N LEU A 60 -25.77 2.61 -1.90
CA LEU A 60 -26.50 3.73 -1.32
C LEU A 60 -27.66 4.22 -2.20
N GLN A 61 -27.79 3.71 -3.43
CA GLN A 61 -28.91 4.06 -4.32
C GLN A 61 -30.23 3.58 -3.71
N GLN A 62 -31.14 4.49 -3.39
CA GLN A 62 -32.37 4.19 -2.65
C GLN A 62 -33.56 3.80 -3.55
N SER A 63 -33.41 3.95 -4.88
CA SER A 63 -34.50 3.78 -5.84
C SER A 63 -34.52 2.35 -6.41
N PRO A 64 -35.56 1.53 -6.14
CA PRO A 64 -35.67 0.18 -6.71
C PRO A 64 -35.76 0.14 -8.24
N GLY A 65 -36.10 1.28 -8.87
CA GLY A 65 -36.18 1.41 -10.33
C GLY A 65 -34.85 1.74 -11.02
N GLU A 66 -33.80 2.08 -10.27
CA GLU A 66 -32.47 2.42 -10.80
C GLU A 66 -31.43 1.32 -10.55
N GLN A 67 -31.73 0.37 -9.65
CA GLN A 67 -30.84 -0.74 -9.34
C GLN A 67 -30.95 -1.87 -10.37
N VAL A 68 -29.84 -2.16 -11.04
CA VAL A 68 -29.71 -3.31 -11.97
C VAL A 68 -29.60 -4.63 -11.21
N TYR A 69 -29.09 -4.60 -9.98
CA TYR A 69 -28.81 -5.75 -9.14
C TYR A 69 -29.57 -5.68 -7.82
N SER A 70 -29.83 -6.83 -7.21
CA SER A 70 -30.39 -6.89 -5.86
C SER A 70 -29.38 -6.39 -4.81
N ALA A 71 -29.88 -5.91 -3.67
CA ALA A 71 -29.03 -5.50 -2.55
C ALA A 71 -28.06 -6.60 -2.09
N PHE A 72 -28.44 -7.88 -2.19
CA PHE A 72 -27.56 -8.99 -1.86
C PHE A 72 -26.39 -9.13 -2.86
N GLU A 73 -26.66 -8.98 -4.16
CA GLU A 73 -25.62 -9.02 -5.20
C GLU A 73 -24.65 -7.86 -5.08
N GLU A 74 -25.14 -6.66 -4.78
CA GLU A 74 -24.29 -5.49 -4.50
C GLU A 74 -23.42 -5.70 -3.25
N LEU A 75 -23.97 -6.30 -2.18
CA LEU A 75 -23.20 -6.65 -0.98
C LEU A 75 -22.15 -7.73 -1.27
N ALA A 76 -22.47 -8.72 -2.10
CA ALA A 76 -21.51 -9.74 -2.53
C ALA A 76 -20.37 -9.12 -3.36
N GLY A 77 -20.71 -8.20 -4.27
CA GLY A 77 -19.73 -7.42 -5.03
C GLY A 77 -18.84 -6.57 -4.13
N LEU A 78 -19.42 -5.86 -3.16
CA LEU A 78 -18.67 -5.08 -2.17
C LEU A 78 -17.70 -5.98 -1.38
N ARG A 79 -18.15 -7.16 -0.94
CA ARG A 79 -17.28 -8.11 -0.23
C ARG A 79 -16.05 -8.46 -1.06
N MET A 80 -16.19 -8.70 -2.36
CA MET A 80 -15.05 -8.99 -3.23
C MET A 80 -14.10 -7.80 -3.36
N VAL A 81 -14.63 -6.58 -3.47
CA VAL A 81 -13.81 -5.36 -3.51
C VAL A 81 -13.04 -5.17 -2.21
N LEU A 82 -13.66 -5.42 -1.05
CA LEU A 82 -13.01 -5.32 0.26
C LEU A 82 -11.94 -6.39 0.46
N LEU A 83 -12.18 -7.62 -0.02
CA LEU A 83 -11.15 -8.68 -0.01
C LEU A 83 -9.96 -8.29 -0.87
N HIS A 84 -10.19 -7.77 -2.07
CA HIS A 84 -9.10 -7.28 -2.92
C HIS A 84 -8.30 -6.16 -2.24
N LEU A 85 -8.97 -5.20 -1.59
CA LEU A 85 -8.28 -4.13 -0.85
C LEU A 85 -7.46 -4.70 0.32
N HIS A 86 -7.99 -5.70 1.03
CA HIS A 86 -7.26 -6.41 2.08
C HIS A 86 -5.99 -7.09 1.53
N ASP A 87 -6.09 -7.77 0.39
CA ASP A 87 -4.93 -8.42 -0.23
C ASP A 87 -3.86 -7.40 -0.64
N LEU A 88 -4.26 -6.25 -1.21
CA LEU A 88 -3.33 -5.16 -1.54
C LEU A 88 -2.61 -4.58 -0.31
N ILE A 89 -3.31 -4.49 0.83
CA ILE A 89 -2.72 -4.04 2.09
C ILE A 89 -1.70 -5.07 2.57
N GLY A 90 -2.02 -6.36 2.53
CA GLY A 90 -1.09 -7.43 2.89
C GLY A 90 0.17 -7.41 2.03
N ASP A 91 0.02 -7.32 0.70
CA ASP A 91 1.14 -7.19 -0.24
C ASP A 91 2.04 -5.98 0.09
N PHE A 92 1.44 -4.83 0.46
CA PHE A 92 2.18 -3.65 0.88
C PHE A 92 2.93 -3.88 2.19
N GLU A 93 2.29 -4.50 3.20
CA GLU A 93 2.91 -4.75 4.50
C GLU A 93 4.12 -5.67 4.38
N ASP A 94 3.99 -6.78 3.64
CA ASP A 94 5.09 -7.71 3.39
C ASP A 94 6.27 -7.00 2.70
N GLU A 95 5.99 -6.25 1.62
CA GLU A 95 7.02 -5.56 0.86
C GLU A 95 7.67 -4.41 1.64
N PHE A 96 6.92 -3.73 2.51
CA PHE A 96 7.46 -2.69 3.39
C PHE A 96 8.35 -3.26 4.50
N MET A 97 8.00 -4.43 5.05
CA MET A 97 8.83 -5.14 6.04
C MET A 97 10.17 -5.58 5.44
N ASP A 98 10.16 -6.08 4.20
CA ASP A 98 11.38 -6.42 3.45
C ASP A 98 12.22 -5.16 3.19
N ALA A 99 11.60 -4.08 2.72
CA ALA A 99 12.28 -2.80 2.48
C ALA A 99 12.93 -2.23 3.75
N MET A 100 12.27 -2.34 4.91
CA MET A 100 12.85 -1.94 6.19
C MET A 100 14.04 -2.81 6.60
N THR A 101 13.97 -4.11 6.34
CA THR A 101 15.08 -5.03 6.61
C THR A 101 16.28 -4.68 5.75
N HIS A 102 16.07 -4.46 4.45
CA HIS A 102 17.10 -3.96 3.54
C HIS A 102 17.67 -2.64 4.04
N GLN A 103 16.84 -1.67 4.43
CA GLN A 103 17.35 -0.38 4.90
C GLN A 103 18.24 -0.52 6.15
N ARG A 104 17.83 -1.31 7.14
CA ARG A 104 18.62 -1.57 8.36
C ARG A 104 19.97 -2.20 8.08
N GLU A 105 20.02 -3.15 7.14
CA GLU A 105 21.28 -3.75 6.68
C GLU A 105 22.19 -2.72 6.01
N ALA A 106 21.63 -1.77 5.24
CA ALA A 106 22.42 -0.69 4.63
C ALA A 106 22.95 0.30 5.67
N ASP A 107 22.15 0.57 6.72
CA ASP A 107 22.52 1.45 7.83
C ASP A 107 23.51 0.79 8.81
N GLY A 108 23.88 -0.47 8.58
CA GLY A 108 24.78 -1.22 9.46
C GLY A 108 24.17 -1.58 10.82
N THR A 109 22.84 -1.46 10.96
CA THR A 109 22.10 -1.80 12.18
C THR A 109 21.65 -3.25 12.09
N THR A 110 22.53 -4.21 12.36
CA THR A 110 22.13 -5.61 12.51
C THR A 110 21.31 -5.76 13.79
N PRO A 111 20.13 -6.40 13.74
CA PRO A 111 19.45 -6.80 14.97
C PRO A 111 20.35 -7.78 15.71
N ASP A 112 20.77 -7.41 16.91
CA ASP A 112 21.45 -8.33 17.81
C ASP A 112 20.44 -9.41 18.23
N LEU A 113 20.41 -10.49 17.46
CA LEU A 113 19.69 -11.72 17.82
C LEU A 113 20.52 -12.60 18.76
N SER A 114 21.69 -12.14 19.22
CA SER A 114 22.41 -12.79 20.32
C SER A 114 21.76 -12.39 21.64
N GLY A 115 20.64 -13.05 21.93
CA GLY A 115 20.22 -13.27 23.30
C GLY A 115 21.29 -14.08 24.02
N THR A 116 22.38 -13.43 24.40
CA THR A 116 23.25 -13.91 25.47
C THR A 116 22.50 -13.59 26.76
N PRO A 117 22.00 -14.58 27.52
CA PRO A 117 21.52 -14.28 28.86
C PRO A 117 22.70 -13.67 29.61
N GLU A 118 22.52 -12.48 30.16
CA GLU A 118 23.48 -11.88 31.08
C GLU A 118 23.73 -12.92 32.17
N SER A 119 24.91 -13.55 32.14
CA SER A 119 25.39 -14.37 33.24
C SER A 119 25.62 -13.42 34.42
N GLU A 120 24.69 -13.46 35.37
CA GLU A 120 24.89 -12.91 36.72
C GLU A 120 25.99 -13.73 37.42
N ASP A 121 27.23 -13.27 37.26
CA ASP A 121 28.42 -13.60 38.04
C ASP A 121 29.02 -12.21 38.36
N GLU A 122 29.24 -11.72 39.59
CA GLU A 122 29.52 -12.29 40.90
C GLU A 122 29.14 -11.23 41.96
N GLU A 123 28.88 -11.65 43.21
CA GLU A 123 29.55 -11.00 44.35
C GLU A 123 29.62 -12.01 45.52
N GLU A 124 30.75 -12.72 45.60
CA GLU A 124 31.25 -13.32 46.83
C GLU A 124 31.58 -12.21 47.84
N GLN A 125 30.96 -12.26 49.03
CA GLN A 125 31.60 -11.91 50.32
C GLN A 125 31.07 -12.80 51.44
#